data_AF-A0A072NED4-F1
#
_entry.id   AF-A0A072NED4-F1
#
_cell.length_a   1.000
_cell.length_b   1.000
_cell.length_c   1.000
_cell.angle_alpha   90.00
_cell.angle_beta   90.00
_cell.angle_gamma   90.00
#
_symmetry.space_group_name_H-M   'P 1'
#
loop_
_entity.id
_entity.type
_entity.pdbx_description
1 polymer ?
#
loop_
_entity_poly.entity_id
_entity_poly.type
_entity_poly.pdbx_seq_one_letter_code
_entity_poly.pdbx_strand_id
1 'polypeptide(L)' 'REANLFFHLINQLYDHSSIILTSNKGPEEWGELLGDPGITIAILDRIIHRAEVIHLNGDSYRMRHRSTIFEGPTVQNK' A
#
# COMPACT_ATOMS: atom_id res chain seq x y z
N ARG A 1 -6.56 14.45 -9.29
CA ARG A 1 -7.09 15.28 -8.18
C ARG A 1 -6.75 14.67 -6.82
N GLU A 2 -7.02 13.38 -6.60
CA GLU A 2 -6.69 12.69 -5.33
C GLU A 2 -5.18 12.57 -5.10
N ALA A 3 -4.39 12.29 -6.14
CA ALA A 3 -2.93 12.28 -6.06
C ALA A 3 -2.34 13.62 -5.55
N ASN A 4 -2.94 14.76 -5.92
CA ASN A 4 -2.52 16.08 -5.41
C ASN A 4 -2.81 16.24 -3.91
N LEU A 5 -3.98 15.77 -3.45
CA LEU A 5 -4.32 15.83 -2.02
C LEU A 5 -3.38 14.94 -1.19
N PHE A 6 -3.10 13.74 -1.71
CA PHE A 6 -2.16 12.83 -1.08
C PHE A 6 -0.74 13.41 -1.05
N PHE A 7 -0.28 14.03 -2.13
CA PHE A 7 0.99 14.76 -2.17
C PHE A 7 1.06 15.85 -1.11
N HIS A 8 0.02 16.69 -0.98
CA HIS A 8 -0.01 17.74 0.03
C HIS A 8 0.06 17.18 1.45
N LEU A 9 -0.66 16.09 1.73
CA LEU A 9 -0.59 15.40 3.02
C LEU A 9 0.83 14.90 3.30
N ILE A 10 1.44 14.18 2.36
CA ILE A 10 2.80 13.64 2.52
C ILE A 10 3.81 14.77 2.72
N ASN A 11 3.70 15.88 1.99
CA ASN A 11 4.56 17.04 2.18
C ASN A 11 4.45 17.65 3.59
N GLN A 12 3.25 17.70 4.17
CA GLN A 12 3.06 18.25 5.51
C GLN A 12 3.63 17.34 6.60
N LEU A 13 3.66 16.03 6.36
CA LEU A 13 4.15 15.03 7.33
C LEU A 13 5.66 14.79 7.19
N TYR A 14 6.21 14.99 6.00
CA TYR A 14 7.62 14.81 5.69
C TYR A 14 8.51 15.62 6.67
N ASP A 15 9.45 14.93 7.31
CA ASP A 15 10.33 15.46 8.38
C ASP A 15 9.63 16.06 9.62
N HIS A 16 8.30 15.92 9.74
CA HIS A 16 7.51 16.46 10.86
C HIS A 16 6.83 15.38 11.70
N SER A 17 6.50 14.22 11.13
CA SER A 17 5.75 13.16 11.82
C SER A 17 6.04 11.78 11.24
N SER A 18 5.94 10.76 12.08
CA SER A 18 6.02 9.36 11.66
C SER A 18 4.70 8.90 11.05
N ILE A 19 4.78 8.17 9.94
CA ILE A 19 3.62 7.62 9.23
C ILE A 19 3.78 6.11 9.06
N ILE A 20 2.68 5.38 9.21
CA ILE A 20 2.60 3.96 8.85
C ILE A 20 1.65 3.85 7.65
N LEU A 21 2.15 3.26 6.57
CA LEU A 21 1.40 3.04 5.34
C LEU A 21 1.32 1.53 5.07
N THR A 22 0.12 1.05 4.75
CA THR A 22 -0.11 -0.34 4.34
C THR A 22 -0.63 -0.34 2.91
N SER A 23 0.02 -1.10 2.04
CA SER A 23 -0.40 -1.27 0.64
C SER A 23 -0.28 -2.75 0.26
N ASN A 24 -1.19 -3.21 -0.59
CA ASN A 24 -1.07 -4.49 -1.27
C ASN A 24 -0.25 -4.40 -2.57
N LYS A 25 0.32 -3.22 -2.85
CA LYS A 25 1.13 -2.88 -4.02
C LYS A 25 2.46 -2.28 -3.57
N GLY A 26 3.56 -2.76 -4.15
CA GLY A 26 4.90 -2.25 -3.87
C GLY A 26 5.08 -0.81 -4.35
N PRO A 27 6.03 -0.02 -3.78
CA PRO A 27 6.30 1.36 -4.20
C PRO A 27 6.47 1.53 -5.73
N GLU A 28 7.09 0.56 -6.39
CA GLU A 28 7.31 0.51 -7.84
C GLU A 28 6.01 0.46 -8.66
N GLU A 29 4.91 -0.04 -8.09
CA GLU A 29 3.61 -0.15 -8.76
C GLU A 29 2.73 1.10 -8.57
N TRP A 30 3.16 2.08 -7.77
CA TRP A 30 2.31 3.24 -7.42
C TRP A 30 2.13 4.22 -8.58
N GLY A 31 3.01 4.19 -9.58
CA GLY A 31 2.89 5.05 -10.77
C GLY A 31 1.57 4.83 -11.52
N GLU A 32 1.12 3.58 -11.62
CA GLU A 32 -0.16 3.22 -12.22
C GLU A 32 -1.36 3.63 -11.34
N LEU A 33 -1.18 3.57 -10.02
CA LEU A 33 -2.23 3.87 -9.03
C LEU A 33 -2.59 5.36 -9.00
N LEU A 34 -1.58 6.24 -9.06
CA LEU A 34 -1.77 7.68 -8.87
C LEU A 34 -2.02 8.43 -10.19
N GLY A 35 -1.75 7.81 -11.34
CA GLY A 35 -2.11 8.32 -12.67
C GLY A 35 -1.30 9.51 -13.18
N ASP A 36 -0.42 10.09 -12.34
CA ASP A 36 0.56 11.11 -12.72
C ASP A 36 1.96 10.63 -12.28
N PRO A 37 2.81 10.19 -13.23
CA PRO A 37 4.15 9.69 -12.92
C PRO A 37 5.04 10.72 -12.20
N GLY A 38 4.90 12.01 -12.52
CA GLY A 38 5.72 13.07 -11.92
C GLY A 38 5.38 13.28 -10.45
N ILE A 39 4.09 13.36 -10.13
CA ILE A 39 3.62 13.47 -8.73
C ILE A 39 3.95 12.19 -7.96
N THR A 40 3.77 11.02 -8.58
CA THR A 40 4.08 9.73 -7.96
C THR A 40 5.55 9.68 -7.52
N ILE A 41 6.48 10.02 -8.41
CA ILE A 41 7.91 10.04 -8.09
C ILE A 41 8.19 11.00 -6.93
N ALA A 42 7.59 12.19 -6.94
CA ALA A 42 7.76 13.17 -5.88
C ALA A 42 7.21 12.71 -4.51
N ILE A 43 6.12 11.97 -4.50
CA ILE A 43 5.56 11.36 -3.28
C ILE A 43 6.47 10.24 -2.79
N LEU A 44 6.86 9.33 -3.68
CA LEU A 44 7.70 8.18 -3.34
C LEU A 44 9.03 8.63 -2.75
N ASP A 45 9.70 9.59 -3.39
CA ASP A 45 10.95 10.19 -2.90
C ASP A 45 10.85 10.60 -1.42
N ARG A 46 9.78 11.29 -1.03
CA ARG A 46 9.56 11.75 0.35
C ARG A 46 9.24 10.63 1.32
N ILE A 47 8.45 9.64 0.90
CA ILE A 47 8.08 8.51 1.76
C ILE A 47 9.31 7.64 2.01
N ILE A 48 10.02 7.24 0.95
CA ILE A 48 11.09 6.25 1.04
C ILE A 48 12.38 6.82 1.63
N HIS A 49 12.57 8.14 1.62
CA HIS A 49 13.78 8.78 2.14
C HIS A 49 14.10 8.38 3.60
N ARG A 50 13.09 8.17 4.45
CA ARG A 50 13.25 7.77 5.86
C ARG A 50 12.35 6.59 6.26
N ALA A 51 12.03 5.71 5.33
CA ALA A 51 11.16 4.57 5.59
C ALA A 51 11.92 3.25 5.71
N GLU A 52 11.34 2.34 6.49
CA GLU A 52 11.65 0.92 6.45
C GLU A 52 10.50 0.18 5.76
N VAL A 53 10.80 -0.59 4.72
CA VAL A 53 9.80 -1.35 3.98
C VAL A 53 9.68 -2.75 4.56
N ILE A 54 8.53 -3.05 5.15
CA ILE A 54 8.25 -4.37 5.72
C ILE A 54 7.37 -5.14 4.74
N HIS A 55 7.96 -6.16 4.10
CA HIS A 55 7.22 -7.07 3.23
C HIS A 55 6.46 -8.11 4.05
N LEU A 56 5.13 -8.02 4.02
CA LEU A 56 4.25 -8.99 4.67
C LEU A 56 3.94 -10.13 3.71
N ASN A 57 4.71 -11.21 3.84
CA ASN A 57 4.53 -12.43 3.06
C ASN A 57 3.76 -13.48 3.88
N GLY A 58 2.84 -14.19 3.24
CA GLY A 58 2.13 -15.32 3.84
C GLY A 58 0.65 -15.36 3.50
N ASP A 59 0.00 -16.45 3.92
CA ASP A 59 -1.40 -16.69 3.59
C ASP A 59 -2.33 -15.67 4.26
N SER A 60 -3.33 -15.24 3.49
CA SER A 60 -4.40 -14.37 3.97
C SER A 60 -4.99 -14.92 5.25
N TYR A 61 -4.91 -14.12 6.32
CA TYR A 61 -5.49 -14.46 7.62
C TYR A 61 -6.98 -14.78 7.49
N ARG A 62 -7.69 -14.03 6.63
CA ARG A 62 -9.11 -14.21 6.35
C ARG A 62 -9.43 -15.57 5.72
N MET A 63 -8.54 -16.09 4.88
CA MET A 63 -8.71 -17.40 4.26
C MET A 63 -8.41 -18.52 5.24
N ARG A 64 -7.33 -18.40 6.03
CA ARG A 64 -6.97 -19.39 7.05
C ARG A 64 -8.07 -19.63 8.09
N HIS A 65 -8.82 -18.59 8.46
CA HIS A 65 -9.87 -18.66 9.47
C HIS A 65 -11.28 -18.62 8.87
N ARG A 66 -11.39 -18.86 7.55
CA ARG A 66 -12.68 -18.89 6.87
C ARG A 66 -13.48 -20.10 7.35
N SER A 67 -14.51 -19.86 8.15
CA SER A 67 -15.54 -20.87 8.43
C SER A 67 -16.45 -20.94 7.20
N THR A 68 -16.41 -22.04 6.46
CA THR A 68 -17.31 -22.22 5.33
C THR A 68 -18.71 -22.59 5.85
N ILE A 69 -19.71 -21.80 5.48
CA ILE A 69 -21.13 -22.12 5.81
C ILE A 69 -21.61 -23.31 4.96
N PHE A 70 -20.94 -23.56 3.83
CA PHE A 70 -21.22 -24.68 2.93
C PHE A 70 -20.13 -25.74 3.05
N GLU A 71 -20.52 -27.01 3.12
CA GLU A 71 -19.60 -28.15 3.00
C GLU A 71 -19.15 -28.28 1.55
N GLY A 72 -18.08 -27.57 1.18
CA GLY A 72 -17.52 -27.62 -0.17
C GLY A 72 -16.09 -27.08 -0.21
N PRO A 73 -15.27 -27.52 -1.19
CA PRO A 73 -13.85 -27.18 -1.22
C PRO A 73 -13.68 -25.65 -1.26
N THR A 74 -12.91 -25.13 -0.30
CA THR A 74 -12.51 -23.72 -0.28
C THR A 74 -11.77 -23.38 -1.56
N VAL A 75 -12.29 -22.42 -2.32
CA VAL A 75 -11.62 -21.86 -3.49
C VAL A 75 -10.26 -21.31 -3.04
N GLN A 76 -9.18 -22.01 -3.40
CA GLN A 76 -7.82 -21.50 -3.30
C GLN A 76 -7.61 -20.56 -4.48
N ASN A 77 -7.48 -19.26 -4.24
CA ASN A 77 -6.95 -18.36 -5.26
C ASN A 77 -5.47 -18.70 -5.42
N LYS A 78 -5.12 -19.27 -6.59
CA LYS A 78 -3.75 -19.30 -7.10
C LYS A 78 -3.34 -17.90 -7.53
#